data_AF-A0A7W2D7X3-F1
#
_entry.id   AF-A0A7W2D7X3-F1
#
_cell.length_a   1.000
_cell.length_b   1.000
_cell.length_c   1.000
_cell.angle_alpha   90.00
_cell.angle_beta   90.00
_cell.angle_gamma   90.00
#
_symmetry.space_group_name_H-M   'P 1'
#
loop_
_entity.id
_entity.type
_entity.pdbx_description
1 polymer ?
#
loop_
_entity_poly.entity_id
_entity_poly.type
_entity_poly.pdbx_seq_one_letter_code
_entity_poly.pdbx_strand_id
1 'polypeptide(L)'
;MSADDMKAARDGAEQRMSREDKEEWWEGDPRSEFEHDRDRILYSSAFRRLAGVAQVAAVREKHLLHNRLTHSLKVAQLGRRMAERLLKIDEDRGRAGEERKFENEEWLPEVTEAAGLAHDLGHPPFGHIAEEVLHRHMQNFGSGFEGNAQSFRIVVNLASRKEGVPGLNLTRATRNAILKYPRFMTDPPESGKIRVWHNRKYGEKWGAYDTEYDAFSDARLGFHDEKTRMRCAAAILMDWADDVSYATHDLADYFRAGLIPLDAIRDEFRIKDDSGTKKWRRKAFMDFSFERLGRNPGFSKDAYETNYNALGGERGELGVVEHEWMDRRQDRLDLVHLINALIRKFASAAELASDPPYVQIAPSAQYQVEILKQFAWFYVIKHPALSLTQEGQKRIIDALFSKLVTLLGDARNQVPAHLSDIYEQSGEVRDDLRRARAVCDYICFLTEDQALDLYEKVTGLSVSRGSIFGAWFGK
;
A
#
# COMPACT_ATOMS: atom_id res chain seq x y z
N MET A 1 8.17 -14.02 -27.00
CA MET A 1 9.07 -13.10 -27.72
C MET A 1 10.32 -13.87 -28.08
N SER A 2 10.81 -13.74 -29.31
CA SER A 2 12.06 -14.34 -29.74
C SER A 2 13.26 -13.59 -29.14
N ALA A 3 14.44 -14.22 -29.12
CA ALA A 3 15.67 -13.56 -28.67
C ALA A 3 16.02 -12.31 -29.51
N ASP A 4 15.58 -12.28 -30.77
CA ASP A 4 15.77 -11.15 -31.67
C ASP A 4 14.80 -9.98 -31.36
N ASP A 5 13.57 -10.28 -30.94
CA ASP A 5 12.61 -9.26 -30.46
C ASP A 5 13.10 -8.61 -29.15
N MET A 6 13.73 -9.40 -28.27
CA MET A 6 14.32 -8.90 -27.03
C MET A 6 15.57 -8.04 -27.28
N LYS A 7 16.34 -8.36 -28.32
CA LYS A 7 17.50 -7.55 -28.73
C LYS A 7 17.06 -6.25 -29.40
N ALA A 8 16.04 -6.26 -30.25
CA ALA A 8 15.49 -5.05 -30.85
C ALA A 8 14.82 -4.12 -29.81
N ALA A 9 14.15 -4.69 -28.81
CA ALA A 9 13.63 -3.93 -27.67
C ALA A 9 14.75 -3.33 -26.82
N ARG A 10 15.84 -4.09 -26.59
CA ARG A 10 17.04 -3.63 -25.89
C ARG A 10 17.78 -2.52 -26.63
N ASP A 11 17.98 -2.67 -27.93
CA ASP A 11 18.63 -1.65 -28.77
C ASP A 11 17.74 -0.40 -28.90
N GLY A 12 16.41 -0.57 -28.91
CA GLY A 12 15.43 0.52 -28.87
C GLY A 12 15.33 1.23 -27.51
N ALA A 13 15.56 0.50 -26.40
CA ALA A 13 15.67 1.04 -25.05
C ALA A 13 17.01 1.77 -24.85
N GLU A 14 18.11 1.23 -25.36
CA GLU A 14 19.44 1.88 -25.37
C GLU A 14 19.46 3.14 -26.26
N GLN A 15 18.74 3.15 -27.38
CA GLN A 15 18.53 4.36 -28.20
C GLN A 15 17.60 5.40 -27.54
N ARG A 16 16.60 4.96 -26.75
CA ARG A 16 15.80 5.86 -25.91
C ARG A 16 16.57 6.38 -24.68
N MET A 17 17.52 5.60 -24.16
CA MET A 17 18.34 5.94 -22.99
C MET A 17 19.55 6.84 -23.31
N SER A 18 19.98 6.94 -24.58
CA SER A 18 21.23 7.64 -24.96
C SER A 18 21.04 9.00 -25.64
N ARG A 19 19.81 9.50 -25.75
CA ARG A 19 19.52 10.85 -26.24
C ARG A 19 18.50 11.56 -25.34
N GLU A 20 19.03 12.45 -24.49
CA GLU A 20 18.35 13.69 -24.07
C GLU A 20 17.17 13.60 -23.09
N ASP A 21 17.38 13.02 -21.90
CA ASP A 21 16.64 13.41 -20.68
C ASP A 21 17.58 13.88 -19.56
N LYS A 22 18.79 14.33 -19.93
CA LYS A 22 19.36 15.47 -19.21
C LYS A 22 18.45 16.65 -19.54
N GLU A 23 17.38 16.82 -18.77
CA GLU A 23 16.69 18.12 -18.67
C GLU A 23 17.81 19.18 -18.63
N GLU A 24 17.64 20.33 -19.30
CA GLU A 24 18.30 21.56 -18.87
C GLU A 24 17.87 21.77 -17.42
N TRP A 25 18.56 21.12 -16.49
CA TRP A 25 18.42 21.36 -15.07
C TRP A 25 18.74 22.83 -14.90
N TRP A 26 17.76 23.60 -14.44
CA TRP A 26 17.90 25.03 -14.21
C TRP A 26 19.20 25.28 -13.47
N GLU A 27 20.17 25.94 -14.12
CA GLU A 27 21.31 26.51 -13.43
C GLU A 27 20.76 27.34 -12.24
N GLY A 28 20.92 26.84 -11.02
CA GLY A 28 20.47 27.51 -9.80
C GLY A 28 19.31 26.88 -9.00
N ASP A 29 18.74 25.72 -9.36
CA ASP A 29 17.81 25.01 -8.45
C ASP A 29 18.60 24.32 -7.32
N PRO A 30 18.32 24.60 -6.03
CA PRO A 30 19.06 24.02 -4.91
C PRO A 30 18.63 22.58 -4.55
N ARG A 31 17.57 22.05 -5.15
CA ARG A 31 17.02 20.73 -4.83
C ARG A 31 17.79 19.61 -5.51
N SER A 32 17.84 18.46 -4.85
CA SER A 32 18.29 17.19 -5.44
C SER A 32 17.22 16.59 -6.37
N GLU A 33 17.63 15.71 -7.28
CA GLU A 33 16.72 14.95 -8.14
C GLU A 33 15.68 14.12 -7.37
N PHE A 34 16.02 13.63 -6.17
CA PHE A 34 15.10 12.88 -5.31
C PHE A 34 14.06 13.77 -4.62
N GLU A 35 14.42 15.02 -4.30
CA GLU A 35 13.45 16.02 -3.85
C GLU A 35 12.48 16.41 -4.97
N HIS A 36 12.97 16.48 -6.21
CA HIS A 36 12.10 16.66 -7.38
C HIS A 36 11.14 15.49 -7.57
N ASP A 37 11.57 14.26 -7.37
CA ASP A 37 10.70 13.08 -7.44
C ASP A 37 9.55 13.16 -6.43
N ARG A 38 9.87 13.50 -5.18
CA ARG A 38 8.88 13.72 -4.12
C ARG A 38 7.86 14.78 -4.55
N ASP A 39 8.34 15.93 -5.03
CA ASP A 39 7.47 17.03 -5.45
C ASP A 39 6.58 16.61 -6.64
N ARG A 40 7.13 15.90 -7.64
CA ARG A 40 6.38 15.38 -8.80
C ARG A 40 5.23 14.47 -8.38
N ILE A 41 5.44 13.62 -7.38
CA ILE A 41 4.38 12.77 -6.81
C ILE A 41 3.34 13.63 -6.08
N LEU A 42 3.76 14.52 -5.18
CA LEU A 42 2.87 15.38 -4.38
C LEU A 42 1.92 16.23 -5.25
N TYR A 43 2.42 16.78 -6.35
CA TYR A 43 1.63 17.64 -7.24
C TYR A 43 0.81 16.86 -8.29
N SER A 44 0.95 15.54 -8.36
CA SER A 44 0.22 14.71 -9.32
C SER A 44 -1.30 14.68 -9.04
N SER A 45 -2.10 14.51 -10.10
CA SER A 45 -3.55 14.24 -9.95
C SER A 45 -3.79 12.90 -9.24
N ALA A 46 -2.94 11.90 -9.49
CA ALA A 46 -3.02 10.59 -8.86
C ALA A 46 -2.88 10.64 -7.33
N PHE A 47 -1.98 11.49 -6.81
CA PHE A 47 -1.83 11.69 -5.37
C PHE A 47 -3.02 12.45 -4.77
N ARG A 48 -3.47 13.54 -5.42
CA ARG A 48 -4.66 14.31 -4.98
C ARG A 48 -5.92 13.44 -4.91
N ARG A 49 -6.11 12.50 -5.84
CA ARG A 49 -7.22 11.53 -5.87
C ARG A 49 -7.34 10.74 -4.57
N LEU A 50 -6.24 10.41 -3.90
CA LEU A 50 -6.24 9.64 -2.65
C LEU A 50 -7.06 10.29 -1.53
N ALA A 51 -7.37 11.59 -1.62
CA ALA A 51 -8.26 12.28 -0.68
C ALA A 51 -9.70 11.73 -0.73
N GLY A 52 -10.14 11.26 -1.90
CA GLY A 52 -11.48 10.70 -2.14
C GLY A 52 -11.51 9.17 -2.19
N VAL A 53 -10.45 8.50 -1.73
CA VAL A 53 -10.38 7.04 -1.61
C VAL A 53 -10.28 6.68 -0.13
N ALA A 54 -11.17 5.81 0.36
CA ALA A 54 -11.14 5.38 1.75
C ALA A 54 -9.95 4.45 2.00
N GLN A 55 -9.33 4.58 3.19
CA GLN A 55 -8.28 3.66 3.63
C GLN A 55 -8.89 2.31 4.05
N VAL A 56 -9.93 2.35 4.87
CA VAL A 56 -10.72 1.17 5.24
C VAL A 56 -12.22 1.50 5.18
N ALA A 57 -13.04 0.46 4.94
CA ALA A 57 -14.49 0.57 4.80
C ALA A 57 -15.06 1.45 5.93
N ALA A 58 -15.55 2.62 5.56
CA ALA A 58 -16.13 3.55 6.50
C ALA A 58 -17.34 2.89 7.18
N VAL A 59 -17.21 2.55 8.46
CA VAL A 59 -18.38 2.32 9.30
C VAL A 59 -19.06 3.67 9.38
N ARG A 60 -20.16 3.80 8.62
CA ARG A 60 -20.95 5.03 8.58
C ARG A 60 -21.40 5.38 9.99
N GLU A 61 -21.41 6.69 10.23
CA GLU A 61 -21.88 7.40 11.42
C GLU A 61 -20.81 7.65 12.49
N LYS A 62 -20.26 8.88 12.46
CA LYS A 62 -19.70 9.68 13.58
C LYS A 62 -18.19 9.91 13.68
N HIS A 63 -17.33 9.17 12.99
CA HIS A 63 -15.86 9.39 13.14
C HIS A 63 -15.15 9.63 11.80
N LEU A 64 -14.33 10.69 11.75
CA LEU A 64 -13.42 10.97 10.65
C LEU A 64 -12.33 9.88 10.64
N LEU A 65 -12.53 8.86 9.82
CA LEU A 65 -11.51 7.85 9.53
C LEU A 65 -10.49 8.45 8.56
N HIS A 66 -9.23 7.99 8.64
CA HIS A 66 -8.20 8.43 7.70
C HIS A 66 -8.54 7.98 6.26
N ASN A 67 -8.22 8.84 5.28
CA ASN A 67 -8.23 8.48 3.86
C ASN A 67 -6.83 8.07 3.39
N ARG A 68 -6.72 7.52 2.18
CA ARG A 68 -5.44 7.04 1.63
C ARG A 68 -4.39 8.13 1.50
N LEU A 69 -4.82 9.39 1.30
CA LEU A 69 -3.92 10.53 1.23
C LEU A 69 -3.22 10.75 2.58
N THR A 70 -4.00 10.87 3.66
CA THR A 70 -3.44 11.06 5.00
C THR A 70 -2.60 9.87 5.46
N HIS A 71 -2.98 8.64 5.06
CA HIS A 71 -2.17 7.45 5.27
C HIS A 71 -0.82 7.57 4.56
N SER A 72 -0.81 7.86 3.25
CA SER A 72 0.42 7.98 2.45
C SER A 72 1.37 9.06 2.99
N LEU A 73 0.83 10.19 3.48
CA LEU A 73 1.64 11.22 4.13
C LEU A 73 2.34 10.72 5.40
N LYS A 74 1.65 9.91 6.22
CA LYS A 74 2.22 9.32 7.44
C LYS A 74 3.27 8.26 7.10
N VAL A 75 2.99 7.41 6.11
CA VAL A 75 3.94 6.40 5.61
C VAL A 75 5.22 7.05 5.11
N ALA A 76 5.09 8.09 4.26
CA ALA A 76 6.22 8.85 3.75
C ALA A 76 7.06 9.46 4.88
N GLN A 77 6.40 10.12 5.83
CA GLN A 77 7.08 10.75 6.96
C GLN A 77 7.79 9.72 7.85
N LEU A 78 7.13 8.61 8.19
CA LEU A 78 7.69 7.56 9.03
C LEU A 78 8.86 6.84 8.34
N GLY A 79 8.71 6.51 7.06
CA GLY A 79 9.75 5.91 6.22
C GLY A 79 10.99 6.80 6.17
N ARG A 80 10.81 8.10 5.89
CA ARG A 80 11.89 9.10 5.92
C ARG A 80 12.64 9.10 7.25
N ARG A 81 11.93 9.13 8.38
CA ARG A 81 12.55 9.15 9.71
C ARG A 81 13.34 7.88 10.03
N MET A 82 12.89 6.72 9.56
CA MET A 82 13.64 5.48 9.73
C MET A 82 14.91 5.49 8.89
N ALA A 83 14.85 5.97 7.64
CA ALA A 83 16.01 6.12 6.77
C ALA A 83 17.04 7.10 7.37
N GLU A 84 16.62 8.29 7.81
CA GLU A 84 17.49 9.28 8.47
C GLU A 84 18.20 8.69 9.71
N ARG A 85 17.48 7.91 10.50
CA ARG A 85 18.04 7.27 11.69
C ARG A 85 19.10 6.23 11.32
N LEU A 86 18.81 5.38 10.34
CA LEU A 86 19.73 4.32 9.91
C LEU A 86 20.98 4.91 9.27
N LEU A 87 20.82 5.93 8.42
CA LEU A 87 21.93 6.68 7.85
C LEU A 87 22.87 7.20 8.94
N LYS A 88 22.31 7.86 9.96
CA LYS A 88 23.13 8.40 11.06
C LYS A 88 23.93 7.31 11.77
N ILE A 89 23.32 6.14 12.00
CA ILE A 89 24.00 5.00 12.62
C ILE A 89 25.16 4.51 11.73
N ASP A 90 24.96 4.41 10.42
CA ASP A 90 25.99 3.99 9.47
C ASP A 90 27.12 5.02 9.33
N GLU A 91 26.80 6.32 9.32
CA GLU A 91 27.80 7.39 9.36
C GLU A 91 28.67 7.31 10.62
N ASP A 92 28.06 7.10 11.78
CA ASP A 92 28.77 6.98 13.05
C ASP A 92 29.66 5.73 13.07
N ARG A 93 29.20 4.60 12.50
CA ARG A 93 30.02 3.39 12.29
C ARG A 93 31.19 3.63 11.33
N GLY A 94 30.95 4.34 10.23
CA GLY A 94 31.99 4.76 9.28
C GLY A 94 33.06 5.63 9.93
N ARG A 95 32.67 6.59 10.79
CA ARG A 95 33.61 7.40 11.59
C ARG A 95 34.42 6.57 12.57
N ALA A 96 33.88 5.45 13.05
CA ALA A 96 34.57 4.48 13.90
C ALA A 96 35.47 3.51 13.13
N GLY A 97 35.55 3.61 11.81
CA GLY A 97 36.39 2.79 10.95
C GLY A 97 35.74 1.49 10.46
N GLU A 98 34.44 1.31 10.66
CA GLU A 98 33.67 0.21 10.06
C GLU A 98 33.35 0.50 8.58
N GLU A 99 33.15 -0.57 7.80
CA GLU A 99 32.70 -0.47 6.41
C GLU A 99 31.26 0.09 6.37
N ARG A 100 31.06 1.18 5.63
CA ARG A 100 29.73 1.75 5.40
C ARG A 100 28.91 0.83 4.53
N LYS A 101 27.65 0.63 4.89
CA LYS A 101 26.70 -0.20 4.12
C LYS A 101 25.89 0.61 3.12
N PHE A 102 25.98 1.93 3.21
CA PHE A 102 25.18 2.89 2.47
C PHE A 102 26.02 3.69 1.48
N GLU A 103 26.18 3.15 0.27
CA GLU A 103 27.04 3.75 -0.77
C GLU A 103 26.27 4.22 -2.03
N ASN A 104 25.01 3.80 -2.20
CA ASN A 104 24.19 4.12 -3.38
C ASN A 104 22.97 5.02 -3.02
N GLU A 105 22.15 5.43 -3.98
CA GLU A 105 21.04 6.37 -3.71
C GLU A 105 19.77 5.70 -3.12
N GLU A 106 19.75 4.36 -3.02
CA GLU A 106 18.53 3.58 -2.70
C GLU A 106 18.09 3.62 -1.24
N TRP A 107 18.89 4.20 -0.36
CA TRP A 107 18.59 4.34 1.07
C TRP A 107 18.32 5.80 1.46
N LEU A 108 18.38 6.73 0.49
CA LEU A 108 18.18 8.14 0.77
C LEU A 108 16.81 8.38 1.43
N PRO A 109 16.74 9.20 2.48
CA PRO A 109 15.48 9.58 3.11
C PRO A 109 14.44 10.10 2.12
N GLU A 110 14.88 10.88 1.12
CA GLU A 110 14.07 11.44 0.04
C GLU A 110 13.45 10.35 -0.84
N VAL A 111 14.23 9.31 -1.19
CA VAL A 111 13.77 8.16 -1.99
C VAL A 111 12.73 7.35 -1.21
N THR A 112 12.98 7.11 0.08
CA THR A 112 12.02 6.40 0.96
C THR A 112 10.74 7.21 1.16
N GLU A 113 10.85 8.52 1.31
CA GLU A 113 9.70 9.45 1.41
C GLU A 113 8.87 9.42 0.12
N ALA A 114 9.51 9.58 -1.04
CA ALA A 114 8.85 9.54 -2.34
C ALA A 114 8.14 8.20 -2.57
N ALA A 115 8.79 7.06 -2.27
CA ALA A 115 8.16 5.75 -2.33
C ALA A 115 6.94 5.64 -1.39
N GLY A 116 7.03 6.18 -0.18
CA GLY A 116 5.91 6.23 0.77
C GLY A 116 4.73 7.06 0.27
N LEU A 117 4.96 8.15 -0.45
CA LEU A 117 3.89 8.92 -1.10
C LEU A 117 3.24 8.18 -2.26
N ALA A 118 4.03 7.39 -2.99
CA ALA A 118 3.59 6.69 -4.20
C ALA A 118 2.96 5.31 -3.95
N HIS A 119 3.19 4.68 -2.79
CA HIS A 119 2.85 3.27 -2.55
C HIS A 119 1.38 2.94 -2.86
N ASP A 120 0.48 3.88 -2.56
CA ASP A 120 -0.97 3.69 -2.64
C ASP A 120 -1.64 4.30 -3.89
N LEU A 121 -0.86 4.88 -4.81
CA LEU A 121 -1.41 5.56 -6.00
C LEU A 121 -2.33 4.67 -6.84
N GLY A 122 -2.02 3.37 -6.92
CA GLY A 122 -2.73 2.39 -7.70
C GLY A 122 -3.96 1.76 -7.04
N HIS A 123 -4.27 2.10 -5.79
CA HIS A 123 -5.44 1.52 -5.12
C HIS A 123 -6.74 1.98 -5.78
N PRO A 124 -7.63 1.06 -6.20
CA PRO A 124 -8.93 1.42 -6.75
C PRO A 124 -9.90 1.97 -5.68
N PRO A 125 -11.01 2.63 -6.09
CA PRO A 125 -12.10 2.95 -5.17
C PRO A 125 -12.60 1.68 -4.47
N PHE A 126 -12.98 1.78 -3.18
CA PHE A 126 -13.34 0.63 -2.33
C PHE A 126 -12.18 -0.36 -2.03
N GLY A 127 -10.94 0.00 -2.35
CA GLY A 127 -9.73 -0.73 -1.96
C GLY A 127 -9.73 -2.21 -2.40
N HIS A 128 -9.38 -3.10 -1.48
CA HIS A 128 -9.22 -4.54 -1.76
C HIS A 128 -10.47 -5.21 -2.36
N ILE A 129 -11.67 -4.67 -2.11
CA ILE A 129 -12.90 -5.20 -2.71
C ILE A 129 -12.89 -5.02 -4.22
N ALA A 130 -12.49 -3.83 -4.69
CA ALA A 130 -12.34 -3.58 -6.11
C ALA A 130 -11.15 -4.34 -6.70
N GLU A 131 -10.03 -4.45 -5.97
CA GLU A 131 -8.90 -5.28 -6.43
C GLU A 131 -9.31 -6.73 -6.69
N GLU A 132 -10.08 -7.35 -5.79
CA GLU A 132 -10.59 -8.72 -5.95
C GLU A 132 -11.44 -8.87 -7.21
N VAL A 133 -12.34 -7.91 -7.46
CA VAL A 133 -13.25 -7.93 -8.62
C VAL A 133 -12.48 -7.69 -9.92
N LEU A 134 -11.62 -6.66 -9.96
CA LEU A 134 -10.80 -6.36 -11.13
C LEU A 134 -9.84 -7.51 -11.44
N HIS A 135 -9.23 -8.13 -10.42
CA HIS A 135 -8.36 -9.27 -10.60
C HIS A 135 -9.10 -10.44 -11.27
N ARG A 136 -10.28 -10.79 -10.76
CA ARG A 136 -11.13 -11.85 -11.32
C ARG A 136 -11.51 -11.58 -12.78
N HIS A 137 -11.84 -10.33 -13.11
CA HIS A 137 -12.13 -9.94 -14.49
C HIS A 137 -10.90 -10.07 -15.39
N MET A 138 -9.74 -9.58 -14.95
CA MET A 138 -8.49 -9.64 -15.72
C MET A 138 -8.01 -11.07 -15.99
N GLN A 139 -8.34 -12.03 -15.11
CA GLN A 139 -8.04 -13.45 -15.33
C GLN A 139 -8.67 -14.01 -16.61
N ASN A 140 -9.86 -13.52 -17.00
CA ASN A 140 -10.51 -13.93 -18.26
C ASN A 140 -9.70 -13.51 -19.50
N PHE A 141 -8.78 -12.57 -19.34
CA PHE A 141 -7.90 -12.08 -20.41
C PHE A 141 -6.48 -12.63 -20.31
N GLY A 142 -6.21 -13.56 -19.38
CA GLY A 142 -4.88 -14.12 -19.13
C GLY A 142 -3.94 -13.19 -18.36
N SER A 143 -4.50 -12.25 -17.60
CA SER A 143 -3.74 -11.28 -16.81
C SER A 143 -4.30 -11.18 -15.38
N GLY A 144 -3.85 -10.20 -14.59
CA GLY A 144 -4.32 -9.93 -13.25
C GLY A 144 -4.31 -8.44 -12.91
N PHE A 145 -5.00 -8.07 -11.83
CA PHE A 145 -4.93 -6.75 -11.22
C PHE A 145 -4.28 -6.84 -9.83
N GLU A 146 -3.40 -5.89 -9.51
CA GLU A 146 -2.80 -5.69 -8.17
C GLU A 146 -2.47 -4.20 -8.01
N GLY A 147 -2.87 -3.59 -6.88
CA GLY A 147 -2.69 -2.15 -6.65
C GLY A 147 -1.24 -1.71 -6.67
N ASN A 148 -0.30 -2.54 -6.19
CA ASN A 148 1.13 -2.23 -6.20
C ASN A 148 1.67 -2.11 -7.65
N ALA A 149 1.29 -3.04 -8.52
CA ALA A 149 1.63 -2.97 -9.94
C ALA A 149 0.97 -1.78 -10.64
N GLN A 150 -0.24 -1.42 -10.22
CA GLN A 150 -0.92 -0.22 -10.70
C GLN A 150 -0.21 1.06 -10.23
N SER A 151 0.30 1.13 -9.00
CA SER A 151 1.09 2.28 -8.52
C SER A 151 2.34 2.49 -9.38
N PHE A 152 3.05 1.40 -9.71
CA PHE A 152 4.21 1.47 -10.61
C PHE A 152 3.81 1.95 -12.02
N ARG A 153 2.77 1.34 -12.61
CA ARG A 153 2.22 1.75 -13.92
C ARG A 153 1.80 3.23 -13.96
N ILE A 154 1.23 3.75 -12.88
CA ILE A 154 0.86 5.17 -12.78
C ILE A 154 2.09 6.05 -12.88
N VAL A 155 3.15 5.78 -12.11
CA VAL A 155 4.32 6.66 -12.08
C VAL A 155 5.17 6.58 -13.35
N VAL A 156 5.13 5.47 -14.08
CA VAL A 156 5.93 5.30 -15.32
C VAL A 156 5.16 5.64 -16.60
N ASN A 157 3.83 5.47 -16.63
CA ASN A 157 3.04 5.60 -17.87
C ASN A 157 1.82 6.53 -17.77
N LEU A 158 1.01 6.43 -16.72
CA LEU A 158 -0.35 7.04 -16.74
C LEU A 158 -0.40 8.47 -16.19
N ALA A 159 0.38 8.78 -15.17
CA ALA A 159 0.43 10.14 -14.65
C ALA A 159 1.06 11.06 -15.71
N SER A 160 0.47 12.22 -15.94
CA SER A 160 1.00 13.19 -16.89
C SER A 160 1.56 14.40 -16.15
N ARG A 161 2.82 14.72 -16.45
CA ARG A 161 3.49 15.95 -15.99
C ARG A 161 3.70 16.94 -17.13
N LYS A 162 4.19 16.44 -18.27
CA LYS A 162 4.60 17.23 -19.43
C LYS A 162 4.29 16.44 -20.70
N GLU A 163 3.89 17.14 -21.75
CA GLU A 163 3.69 16.54 -23.07
C GLU A 163 4.98 15.87 -23.57
N GLY A 164 4.85 14.67 -24.15
CA GLY A 164 5.97 13.89 -24.68
C GLY A 164 6.79 13.11 -23.65
N VAL A 165 6.54 13.28 -22.35
CA VAL A 165 7.25 12.55 -21.28
C VAL A 165 6.29 11.55 -20.62
N PRO A 166 6.59 10.24 -20.66
CA PRO A 166 5.74 9.23 -20.03
C PRO A 166 5.82 9.32 -18.50
N GLY A 167 4.68 9.17 -17.83
CA GLY A 167 4.62 9.13 -16.38
C GLY A 167 5.08 10.43 -15.70
N LEU A 168 5.64 10.27 -14.50
CA LEU A 168 6.22 11.34 -13.70
C LEU A 168 7.72 11.57 -13.95
N ASN A 169 8.35 10.76 -14.81
CA ASN A 169 9.80 10.76 -15.06
C ASN A 169 10.66 10.68 -13.78
N LEU A 170 10.30 9.78 -12.87
CA LEU A 170 11.03 9.66 -11.59
C LEU A 170 12.41 9.01 -11.78
N THR A 171 13.35 9.35 -10.90
CA THR A 171 14.68 8.71 -10.87
C THR A 171 14.56 7.18 -10.75
N ARG A 172 15.60 6.46 -11.18
CA ARG A 172 15.64 4.99 -11.05
C ARG A 172 15.54 4.53 -9.60
N ALA A 173 16.22 5.22 -8.68
CA ALA A 173 16.19 4.90 -7.25
C ALA A 173 14.76 4.97 -6.68
N THR A 174 14.02 6.04 -6.99
CA THR A 174 12.61 6.17 -6.57
C THR A 174 11.71 5.11 -7.22
N ARG A 175 11.89 4.83 -8.52
CA ARG A 175 11.13 3.77 -9.19
C ARG A 175 11.41 2.40 -8.57
N ASN A 176 12.66 2.09 -8.20
CA ASN A 176 13.00 0.84 -7.52
C ASN A 176 12.37 0.76 -6.13
N ALA A 177 12.42 1.87 -5.37
CA ALA A 177 11.86 1.94 -4.02
C ALA A 177 10.33 1.76 -3.98
N ILE A 178 9.61 2.11 -5.05
CA ILE A 178 8.16 1.86 -5.21
C ILE A 178 7.86 0.36 -5.39
N LEU A 179 8.81 -0.44 -5.89
CA LEU A 179 8.64 -1.87 -6.13
C LEU A 179 8.67 -2.68 -4.81
N LYS A 180 7.58 -2.59 -4.05
CA LYS A 180 7.34 -3.44 -2.85
C LYS A 180 7.45 -4.93 -3.15
N TYR A 181 7.07 -5.34 -4.35
CA TYR A 181 7.20 -6.70 -4.88
C TYR A 181 7.92 -6.64 -6.23
N PRO A 182 9.26 -6.75 -6.28
CA PRO A 182 10.05 -6.55 -7.50
C PRO A 182 9.98 -7.78 -8.43
N ARG A 183 8.77 -8.15 -8.84
CA ARG A 183 8.43 -9.30 -9.68
C ARG A 183 7.18 -9.02 -10.51
N PHE A 184 6.97 -9.86 -11.52
CA PHE A 184 5.76 -9.94 -12.33
C PHE A 184 4.83 -11.06 -11.83
N MET A 185 3.57 -11.04 -12.25
CA MET A 185 2.63 -12.13 -11.99
C MET A 185 3.10 -13.45 -12.62
N THR A 186 3.69 -13.36 -13.81
CA THR A 186 4.17 -14.46 -14.66
C THR A 186 5.49 -15.07 -14.18
N ASP A 187 6.20 -14.42 -13.25
CA ASP A 187 7.43 -14.96 -12.69
C ASP A 187 7.14 -16.27 -11.95
N PRO A 188 7.99 -17.30 -12.12
CA PRO A 188 7.81 -18.57 -11.44
C PRO A 188 7.79 -18.36 -9.91
N PRO A 189 7.02 -19.17 -9.16
CA PRO A 189 7.11 -19.16 -7.71
C PRO A 189 8.56 -19.37 -7.28
N GLU A 190 9.07 -18.55 -6.35
CA GLU A 190 10.45 -18.69 -5.87
C GLU A 190 10.71 -20.13 -5.38
N SER A 191 11.76 -20.76 -5.89
CA SER A 191 12.23 -22.09 -5.50
C SER A 191 13.16 -22.08 -4.28
N GLY A 192 13.26 -20.95 -3.56
CA GLY A 192 14.22 -20.70 -2.49
C GLY A 192 13.76 -21.09 -1.08
N LYS A 193 14.71 -21.56 -0.25
CA LYS A 193 14.52 -22.08 1.12
C LYS A 193 14.28 -21.04 2.22
N ILE A 194 14.39 -19.73 1.95
CA ILE A 194 14.22 -18.70 2.99
C ILE A 194 12.79 -18.16 2.93
N ARG A 195 11.86 -18.91 3.52
CA ARG A 195 10.50 -18.44 3.80
C ARG A 195 10.50 -17.86 5.21
N VAL A 196 11.04 -16.65 5.37
CA VAL A 196 10.82 -15.87 6.61
C VAL A 196 9.31 -15.70 6.76
N TRP A 197 8.77 -15.77 7.96
CA TRP A 197 7.31 -15.77 8.13
C TRP A 197 6.64 -14.43 7.78
N HIS A 198 7.42 -13.35 7.77
CA HIS A 198 7.06 -12.06 7.16
C HIS A 198 7.37 -11.93 5.69
N ASN A 199 7.71 -13.01 5.01
CA ASN A 199 7.76 -12.99 3.56
C ASN A 199 6.31 -12.96 3.05
N ARG A 200 5.71 -11.77 3.14
CA ARG A 200 4.28 -11.43 3.00
C ARG A 200 3.76 -11.94 1.67
N LYS A 201 3.21 -13.17 1.66
CA LYS A 201 2.63 -13.77 0.43
C LYS A 201 3.54 -13.58 -0.80
N TYR A 202 4.86 -13.65 -0.60
CA TYR A 202 5.82 -13.48 -1.68
C TYR A 202 5.57 -14.59 -2.68
N GLY A 203 5.21 -14.22 -3.92
CA GLY A 203 4.72 -15.14 -4.94
C GLY A 203 3.23 -15.00 -5.30
N GLU A 204 2.37 -14.49 -4.43
CA GLU A 204 0.96 -14.18 -4.76
C GLU A 204 0.77 -12.74 -5.26
N LYS A 205 1.64 -11.81 -4.82
CA LYS A 205 1.62 -10.39 -5.22
C LYS A 205 2.77 -10.05 -6.17
N TRP A 206 2.60 -8.99 -6.95
CA TRP A 206 3.58 -8.49 -7.91
C TRP A 206 3.55 -6.95 -7.96
N GLY A 207 4.64 -6.34 -8.43
CA GLY A 207 4.85 -4.89 -8.38
C GLY A 207 4.91 -4.21 -9.73
N ALA A 208 4.85 -4.96 -10.83
CA ALA A 208 4.73 -4.44 -12.18
C ALA A 208 3.94 -5.41 -13.07
N TYR A 209 3.19 -4.89 -14.04
CA TYR A 209 2.60 -5.72 -15.10
C TYR A 209 3.65 -5.98 -16.19
N ASP A 210 3.45 -7.04 -16.99
CA ASP A 210 4.38 -7.36 -18.10
C ASP A 210 4.50 -6.21 -19.12
N THR A 211 3.46 -5.36 -19.23
CA THR A 211 3.46 -4.14 -20.07
C THR A 211 4.46 -3.09 -19.61
N GLU A 212 4.92 -3.14 -18.36
CA GLU A 212 5.90 -2.24 -17.77
C GLU A 212 7.31 -2.86 -17.74
N TYR A 213 7.57 -3.94 -18.48
CA TYR A 213 8.85 -4.66 -18.42
C TYR A 213 10.08 -3.78 -18.62
N ASP A 214 10.07 -2.87 -19.61
CA ASP A 214 11.20 -1.98 -19.89
C ASP A 214 11.45 -1.00 -18.73
N ALA A 215 10.37 -0.37 -18.24
CA ALA A 215 10.46 0.58 -17.13
C ALA A 215 10.85 -0.11 -15.81
N PHE A 216 10.37 -1.34 -15.60
CA PHE A 216 10.77 -2.20 -14.49
C PHE A 216 12.26 -2.53 -14.59
N SER A 217 12.72 -2.98 -15.76
CA SER A 217 14.12 -3.38 -15.95
C SER A 217 15.07 -2.19 -15.76
N ASP A 218 14.75 -1.02 -16.34
CA ASP A 218 15.52 0.21 -16.15
C ASP A 218 15.55 0.67 -14.68
N ALA A 219 14.43 0.58 -13.96
CA ALA A 219 14.40 0.87 -12.52
C ALA A 219 15.31 -0.07 -11.69
N ARG A 220 15.71 -1.22 -12.23
CA ARG A 220 16.52 -2.24 -11.56
C ARG A 220 17.99 -2.23 -11.99
N LEU A 221 18.34 -1.49 -13.04
CA LEU A 221 19.71 -1.42 -13.55
C LEU A 221 20.65 -0.75 -12.55
N GLY A 222 21.82 -1.35 -12.33
CA GLY A 222 22.88 -0.78 -11.49
C GLY A 222 22.76 -1.08 -9.99
N PHE A 223 21.75 -1.84 -9.58
CA PHE A 223 21.56 -2.24 -8.19
C PHE A 223 22.05 -3.68 -7.95
N HIS A 224 22.47 -3.98 -6.72
CA HIS A 224 23.05 -5.27 -6.31
C HIS A 224 22.15 -6.48 -6.60
N ASP A 225 20.91 -6.22 -7.02
CA ASP A 225 19.83 -7.16 -7.23
C ASP A 225 19.32 -7.24 -8.68
N GLU A 226 20.04 -6.73 -9.70
CA GLU A 226 19.59 -6.74 -11.10
C GLU A 226 19.10 -8.14 -11.56
N LYS A 227 19.72 -9.21 -11.04
CA LYS A 227 19.38 -10.61 -11.32
C LYS A 227 18.56 -11.30 -10.23
N THR A 228 18.30 -10.62 -9.11
CA THR A 228 17.58 -11.19 -7.96
C THR A 228 16.27 -10.44 -7.77
N ARG A 229 15.17 -11.14 -7.44
CA ARG A 229 13.89 -10.50 -7.11
C ARG A 229 13.89 -9.94 -5.68
N MET A 230 15.03 -9.41 -5.21
CA MET A 230 15.22 -8.85 -3.88
C MET A 230 14.74 -7.39 -3.85
N ARG A 231 14.25 -6.94 -2.69
CA ARG A 231 13.78 -5.57 -2.48
C ARG A 231 14.96 -4.67 -2.10
N CYS A 232 14.98 -3.42 -2.55
CA CYS A 232 15.95 -2.44 -2.06
C CYS A 232 15.61 -1.98 -0.63
N ALA A 233 16.56 -1.30 0.02
CA ALA A 233 16.42 -0.81 1.40
C ALA A 233 15.22 0.14 1.58
N ALA A 234 15.07 1.16 0.72
CA ALA A 234 13.94 2.09 0.79
C ALA A 234 12.58 1.37 0.62
N ALA A 235 12.48 0.36 -0.24
CA ALA A 235 11.25 -0.41 -0.40
C ALA A 235 10.88 -1.17 0.89
N ILE A 236 11.88 -1.70 1.62
CA ILE A 236 11.65 -2.38 2.91
C ILE A 236 11.22 -1.37 3.98
N LEU A 237 11.86 -0.20 4.04
CA LEU A 237 11.51 0.85 4.98
C LEU A 237 10.12 1.43 4.72
N MET A 238 9.77 1.68 3.45
CA MET A 238 8.44 2.09 3.04
C MET A 238 7.40 1.03 3.41
N ASP A 239 7.66 -0.25 3.11
CA ASP A 239 6.75 -1.35 3.42
C ASP A 239 6.55 -1.58 4.92
N TRP A 240 7.59 -1.31 5.72
CA TRP A 240 7.49 -1.32 7.17
C TRP A 240 6.74 -0.10 7.71
N ALA A 241 6.98 1.08 7.15
CA ALA A 241 6.26 2.30 7.51
C ALA A 241 4.75 2.19 7.23
N ASP A 242 4.38 1.57 6.11
CA ASP A 242 2.99 1.22 5.75
C ASP A 242 2.36 0.32 6.81
N ASP A 243 3.02 -0.79 7.14
CA ASP A 243 2.56 -1.75 8.15
C ASP A 243 2.37 -1.12 9.55
N VAL A 244 3.30 -0.26 9.97
CA VAL A 244 3.22 0.46 11.25
C VAL A 244 2.12 1.50 11.23
N SER A 245 2.01 2.28 10.16
CA SER A 245 0.97 3.30 10.02
C SER A 245 -0.42 2.68 10.03
N TYR A 246 -0.61 1.60 9.27
CA TYR A 246 -1.82 0.80 9.26
C TYR A 246 -2.12 0.26 10.67
N ALA A 247 -1.17 -0.45 11.29
CA ALA A 247 -1.41 -1.10 12.57
C ALA A 247 -1.71 -0.14 13.72
N THR A 248 -1.16 1.08 13.70
CA THR A 248 -1.32 2.05 14.79
C THR A 248 -2.48 3.00 14.56
N HIS A 249 -2.61 3.58 13.36
CA HIS A 249 -3.67 4.55 13.10
C HIS A 249 -5.04 3.91 12.94
N ASP A 250 -5.14 2.74 12.32
CA ASP A 250 -6.41 2.02 12.24
C ASP A 250 -6.86 1.59 13.63
N LEU A 251 -5.93 1.14 14.48
CA LEU A 251 -6.23 0.81 15.87
C LEU A 251 -6.85 2.00 16.62
N ALA A 252 -6.28 3.19 16.43
CA ALA A 252 -6.81 4.43 17.02
C ALA A 252 -8.21 4.74 16.48
N ASP A 253 -8.39 4.70 15.17
CA ASP A 253 -9.67 5.00 14.52
C ASP A 253 -10.78 4.04 14.95
N TYR A 254 -10.49 2.73 15.01
CA TYR A 254 -11.46 1.72 15.43
C TYR A 254 -11.74 1.74 16.91
N PHE A 255 -10.75 2.07 17.76
CA PHE A 255 -11.01 2.25 19.18
C PHE A 255 -11.94 3.47 19.41
N ARG A 256 -11.69 4.57 18.71
CA ARG A 256 -12.54 5.77 18.75
C ARG A 256 -13.96 5.50 18.26
N ALA A 257 -14.11 4.61 17.29
CA ALA A 257 -15.40 4.18 16.77
C ALA A 257 -16.09 3.11 17.64
N GLY A 258 -15.47 2.68 18.75
CA GLY A 258 -16.01 1.63 19.62
C GLY A 258 -16.00 0.23 19.01
N LEU A 259 -15.25 0.03 17.92
CA LEU A 259 -15.19 -1.23 17.17
C LEU A 259 -14.14 -2.19 17.73
N ILE A 260 -13.00 -1.67 18.20
CA ILE A 260 -11.99 -2.46 18.92
C ILE A 260 -12.05 -2.10 20.40
N PRO A 261 -12.43 -3.03 21.30
CA PRO A 261 -12.56 -2.74 22.73
C PRO A 261 -11.20 -2.83 23.44
N LEU A 262 -10.32 -1.84 23.25
CA LEU A 262 -8.96 -1.83 23.81
C LEU A 262 -8.93 -1.92 25.34
N ASP A 263 -9.88 -1.27 26.01
CA ASP A 263 -10.08 -1.30 27.46
C ASP A 263 -10.38 -2.73 27.96
N ALA A 264 -11.23 -3.46 27.25
CA ALA A 264 -11.56 -4.83 27.60
C ALA A 264 -10.43 -5.80 27.23
N ILE A 265 -9.71 -5.54 26.14
CA ILE A 265 -8.50 -6.29 25.78
C ILE A 265 -7.43 -6.11 26.86
N ARG A 266 -7.21 -4.89 27.38
CA ARG A 266 -6.32 -4.63 28.52
C ARG A 266 -6.71 -5.49 29.74
N ASP A 267 -7.99 -5.50 30.09
CA ASP A 267 -8.48 -6.28 31.24
C ASP A 267 -8.17 -7.77 31.10
N GLU A 268 -8.22 -8.33 29.89
CA GLU A 268 -7.86 -9.74 29.63
C GLU A 268 -6.41 -10.06 30.02
N PHE A 269 -5.49 -9.10 29.97
CA PHE A 269 -4.10 -9.28 30.40
C PHE A 269 -3.91 -9.22 31.92
N ARG A 270 -4.88 -8.67 32.66
CA ARG A 270 -4.80 -8.50 34.13
C ARG A 270 -5.45 -9.64 34.91
N ILE A 271 -6.12 -10.58 34.24
CA ILE A 271 -6.81 -11.71 34.87
C ILE A 271 -5.79 -12.77 35.28
N LYS A 272 -5.77 -13.11 36.58
CA LYS A 272 -4.91 -14.17 37.16
C LYS A 272 -5.62 -15.52 37.36
N ASP A 273 -6.94 -15.56 37.21
CA ASP A 273 -7.78 -16.76 37.45
C ASP A 273 -8.28 -17.37 36.13
N ASP A 274 -8.26 -18.70 36.05
CA ASP A 274 -8.45 -19.50 34.83
C ASP A 274 -9.92 -19.79 34.49
N SER A 275 -10.89 -19.33 35.29
CA SER A 275 -12.31 -19.64 35.11
C SER A 275 -13.18 -18.39 34.88
N GLY A 276 -13.74 -18.23 33.66
CA GLY A 276 -14.75 -17.21 33.37
C GLY A 276 -14.94 -16.79 31.91
N THR A 277 -16.03 -16.05 31.67
CA THR A 277 -16.48 -15.43 30.39
C THR A 277 -15.52 -14.38 29.81
N LYS A 278 -14.30 -14.23 30.32
CA LYS A 278 -13.29 -13.29 29.79
C LYS A 278 -12.14 -13.99 29.04
N LYS A 279 -11.92 -15.31 29.25
CA LYS A 279 -10.92 -16.10 28.49
C LYS A 279 -11.38 -16.44 27.07
N TRP A 280 -12.69 -16.49 26.80
CA TRP A 280 -13.20 -16.88 25.48
C TRP A 280 -12.86 -15.87 24.38
N ARG A 281 -12.81 -14.56 24.69
CA ARG A 281 -12.53 -13.54 23.65
C ARG A 281 -11.07 -13.62 23.20
N ARG A 282 -10.13 -13.60 24.15
CA ARG A 282 -8.72 -13.91 23.87
C ARG A 282 -8.57 -15.23 23.11
N LYS A 283 -9.23 -16.30 23.58
CA LYS A 283 -9.16 -17.61 22.91
C LYS A 283 -9.68 -17.54 21.46
N ALA A 284 -10.85 -16.93 21.24
CA ALA A 284 -11.44 -16.77 19.93
C ALA A 284 -10.55 -15.91 19.00
N PHE A 285 -9.96 -14.85 19.52
CA PHE A 285 -8.99 -14.02 18.80
C PHE A 285 -7.74 -14.81 18.42
N MET A 286 -7.19 -15.60 19.35
CA MET A 286 -6.01 -16.44 19.09
C MET A 286 -6.32 -17.53 18.08
N ASP A 287 -7.43 -18.25 18.23
CA ASP A 287 -7.87 -19.29 17.30
C ASP A 287 -8.04 -18.71 15.88
N PHE A 288 -8.70 -17.56 15.76
CA PHE A 288 -8.85 -16.83 14.51
C PHE A 288 -7.50 -16.43 13.90
N SER A 289 -6.60 -15.86 14.71
CA SER A 289 -5.27 -15.45 14.27
C SER A 289 -4.45 -16.64 13.77
N PHE A 290 -4.50 -17.77 14.49
CA PHE A 290 -3.80 -18.99 14.12
C PHE A 290 -4.37 -19.65 12.88
N GLU A 291 -5.68 -19.61 12.65
CA GLU A 291 -6.29 -20.12 11.43
C GLU A 291 -5.80 -19.35 10.19
N ARG A 292 -5.69 -18.01 10.31
CA ARG A 292 -5.26 -17.13 9.22
C ARG A 292 -3.76 -17.19 8.99
N LEU A 293 -2.97 -17.08 10.05
CA LEU A 293 -1.51 -16.96 9.97
C LEU A 293 -0.78 -18.30 9.97
N GLY A 294 -1.40 -19.37 10.46
CA GLY A 294 -0.80 -20.70 10.55
C GLY A 294 -0.46 -21.34 9.20
N ARG A 295 -0.98 -20.78 8.10
CA ARG A 295 -0.64 -21.18 6.72
C ARG A 295 0.68 -20.56 6.25
N ASN A 296 1.16 -19.53 6.94
CA ASN A 296 2.39 -18.84 6.57
C ASN A 296 3.59 -19.67 7.03
N PRO A 297 4.51 -20.02 6.11
CA PRO A 297 5.71 -20.75 6.46
C PRO A 297 6.55 -19.98 7.49
N GLY A 298 7.09 -20.69 8.48
CA GLY A 298 7.90 -20.08 9.54
C GLY A 298 7.10 -19.38 10.65
N PHE A 299 5.77 -19.32 10.57
CA PHE A 299 4.94 -18.77 11.64
C PHE A 299 4.99 -19.67 12.88
N SER A 300 5.35 -19.10 14.04
CA SER A 300 5.32 -19.76 15.34
C SER A 300 4.16 -19.24 16.20
N LYS A 301 3.28 -20.14 16.63
CA LYS A 301 2.20 -19.84 17.57
C LYS A 301 2.73 -19.36 18.92
N ASP A 302 3.79 -19.98 19.42
CA ASP A 302 4.41 -19.62 20.70
C ASP A 302 5.04 -18.24 20.65
N ALA A 303 5.73 -17.91 19.54
CA ALA A 303 6.30 -16.57 19.34
C ALA A 303 5.19 -15.52 19.21
N TYR A 304 4.09 -15.83 18.53
CA TYR A 304 2.92 -14.96 18.44
C TYR A 304 2.31 -14.69 19.82
N GLU A 305 2.04 -15.74 20.61
CA GLU A 305 1.46 -15.59 21.94
C GLU A 305 2.41 -14.85 22.90
N THR A 306 3.71 -15.11 22.83
CA THR A 306 4.72 -14.38 23.61
C THR A 306 4.68 -12.88 23.29
N ASN A 307 4.61 -12.52 22.01
CA ASN A 307 4.56 -11.12 21.59
C ASN A 307 3.20 -10.45 21.89
N TYR A 308 2.11 -11.21 21.86
CA TYR A 308 0.79 -10.73 22.28
C TYR A 308 0.80 -10.38 23.77
N ASN A 309 1.33 -11.26 24.61
CA ASN A 309 1.50 -11.01 26.05
C ASN A 309 2.41 -9.81 26.31
N ALA A 310 3.48 -9.63 25.52
CA ALA A 310 4.37 -8.49 25.65
C ALA A 310 3.69 -7.14 25.31
N LEU A 311 2.73 -7.13 24.37
CA LEU A 311 1.99 -5.92 24.00
C LEU A 311 0.99 -5.47 25.08
N GLY A 312 0.39 -6.40 25.81
CA GLY A 312 -0.70 -6.09 26.74
C GLY A 312 -0.45 -6.37 28.22
N GLY A 313 0.67 -7.01 28.57
CA GLY A 313 1.06 -7.21 29.97
C GLY A 313 1.25 -5.91 30.75
N GLU A 314 1.58 -5.98 32.04
CA GLU A 314 1.65 -4.82 32.94
C GLU A 314 2.57 -3.66 32.46
N ARG A 315 3.55 -3.96 31.60
CA ARG A 315 4.47 -2.99 30.98
C ARG A 315 4.27 -2.81 29.47
N GLY A 316 3.24 -3.44 28.90
CA GLY A 316 2.93 -3.39 27.47
C GLY A 316 2.21 -2.10 27.09
N GLU A 317 2.35 -1.69 25.83
CA GLU A 317 1.79 -0.42 25.35
C GLU A 317 0.26 -0.39 25.43
N LEU A 318 -0.42 -1.52 25.21
CA LEU A 318 -1.89 -1.62 25.30
C LEU A 318 -2.40 -1.48 26.75
N GLY A 319 -1.50 -1.48 27.74
CA GLY A 319 -1.80 -1.31 29.15
C GLY A 319 -2.41 0.05 29.54
N VAL A 320 -2.25 1.07 28.68
CA VAL A 320 -2.56 2.48 28.98
C VAL A 320 -4.05 2.82 28.87
N VAL A 321 -4.82 2.10 28.05
CA VAL A 321 -6.23 2.45 27.76
C VAL A 321 -7.15 1.89 28.83
N GLU A 322 -7.68 2.76 29.70
CA GLU A 322 -8.35 2.28 30.90
C GLU A 322 -9.86 2.09 30.85
N HIS A 323 -10.50 2.83 29.95
CA HIS A 323 -11.93 2.94 29.86
C HIS A 323 -12.36 2.95 28.40
N GLU A 324 -13.63 2.64 28.15
CA GLU A 324 -14.26 2.83 26.84
C GLU A 324 -14.08 4.27 26.35
N TRP A 325 -13.98 4.44 25.04
CA TRP A 325 -13.82 5.75 24.43
C TRP A 325 -15.06 6.64 24.65
N MET A 326 -14.88 7.74 25.38
CA MET A 326 -15.94 8.72 25.66
C MET A 326 -15.63 10.10 25.05
N ASP A 327 -14.62 10.19 24.19
CA ASP A 327 -14.10 11.40 23.55
C ASP A 327 -13.73 12.53 24.55
N ARG A 328 -13.30 12.17 25.76
CA ARG A 328 -12.83 13.14 26.75
C ARG A 328 -11.41 13.59 26.41
N ARG A 329 -11.01 14.73 26.98
CA ARG A 329 -9.63 15.23 26.84
C ARG A 329 -8.60 14.20 27.28
N GLN A 330 -8.85 13.47 28.37
CA GLN A 330 -7.94 12.44 28.87
C GLN A 330 -7.85 11.27 27.88
N ASP A 331 -8.98 10.74 27.40
CA ASP A 331 -9.02 9.67 26.39
C ASP A 331 -8.18 10.01 25.15
N ARG A 332 -8.28 11.27 24.67
CA ARG A 332 -7.46 11.77 23.55
C ARG A 332 -5.96 11.80 23.87
N LEU A 333 -5.57 12.20 25.08
CA LEU A 333 -4.16 12.20 25.50
C LEU A 333 -3.63 10.78 25.62
N ASP A 334 -4.37 9.88 26.26
CA ASP A 334 -3.98 8.48 26.44
C ASP A 334 -3.80 7.78 25.09
N LEU A 335 -4.70 8.02 24.14
CA LEU A 335 -4.59 7.49 22.80
C LEU A 335 -3.38 8.06 22.05
N VAL A 336 -3.11 9.37 22.14
CA VAL A 336 -1.91 9.98 21.54
C VAL A 336 -0.64 9.38 22.16
N HIS A 337 -0.60 9.15 23.48
CA HIS A 337 0.52 8.51 24.15
C HIS A 337 0.72 7.07 23.69
N LEU A 338 -0.34 6.28 23.58
CA LEU A 338 -0.32 4.91 23.06
C LEU A 338 0.26 4.88 21.63
N ILE A 339 -0.30 5.69 20.73
CA ILE A 339 0.13 5.72 19.32
C ILE A 339 1.58 6.16 19.20
N ASN A 340 2.00 7.18 19.94
CA ASN A 340 3.40 7.61 19.94
C ASN A 340 4.35 6.53 20.48
N ALA A 341 3.95 5.79 21.52
CA ALA A 341 4.75 4.70 22.06
C ALA A 341 4.92 3.57 21.03
N LEU A 342 3.82 3.14 20.38
CA LEU A 342 3.85 2.12 19.34
C LEU A 342 4.68 2.55 18.13
N ILE A 343 4.48 3.78 17.61
CA ILE A 343 5.27 4.31 16.50
C ILE A 343 6.76 4.33 16.85
N ARG A 344 7.14 4.84 18.02
CA ARG A 344 8.55 4.87 18.44
C ARG A 344 9.15 3.47 18.52
N LYS A 345 8.42 2.51 19.11
CA LYS A 345 8.85 1.12 19.23
C LYS A 345 9.08 0.48 17.87
N PHE A 346 8.10 0.57 16.99
CA PHE A 346 8.16 -0.12 15.69
C PHE A 346 9.06 0.58 14.68
N ALA A 347 9.11 1.92 14.67
CA ALA A 347 10.13 2.65 13.92
C ALA A 347 11.54 2.24 14.36
N SER A 348 11.70 1.98 15.66
CA SER A 348 13.00 1.60 16.21
C SER A 348 13.45 0.19 15.84
N ALA A 349 12.53 -0.65 15.36
CA ALA A 349 12.78 -2.04 15.00
C ALA A 349 13.43 -2.24 13.62
N ALA A 350 13.50 -1.20 12.78
CA ALA A 350 14.25 -1.25 11.53
C ALA A 350 15.74 -1.09 11.83
N GLU A 351 16.56 -2.08 11.51
CA GLU A 351 17.97 -2.17 11.91
C GLU A 351 18.88 -2.39 10.68
N LEU A 352 20.15 -1.98 10.81
CA LEU A 352 21.17 -2.28 9.81
C LEU A 352 21.48 -3.77 9.80
N ALA A 353 21.44 -4.37 8.61
CA ALA A 353 21.88 -5.74 8.37
C ALA A 353 23.28 -5.76 7.76
N SER A 354 24.01 -6.87 7.94
CA SER A 354 25.35 -7.07 7.39
C SER A 354 25.36 -7.27 5.88
N ASP A 355 24.31 -7.88 5.36
CA ASP A 355 24.18 -8.34 3.97
C ASP A 355 23.04 -7.58 3.27
N PRO A 356 23.09 -7.42 1.93
CA PRO A 356 21.97 -6.92 1.16
C PRO A 356 20.66 -7.61 1.55
N PRO A 357 19.56 -6.85 1.73
CA PRO A 357 19.37 -5.44 1.36
C PRO A 357 19.76 -4.43 2.47
N TYR A 358 20.63 -4.80 3.41
CA TYR A 358 21.21 -3.96 4.48
C TYR A 358 20.22 -3.39 5.49
N VAL A 359 18.94 -3.74 5.38
CA VAL A 359 17.89 -3.42 6.35
C VAL A 359 17.15 -4.69 6.72
N GLN A 360 16.99 -4.91 8.02
CA GLN A 360 16.14 -5.94 8.59
C GLN A 360 15.17 -5.35 9.60
N ILE A 361 14.03 -6.01 9.82
CA ILE A 361 13.07 -5.61 10.85
C ILE A 361 13.09 -6.66 11.95
N ALA A 362 13.17 -6.24 13.21
CA ALA A 362 13.23 -7.14 14.36
C ALA A 362 12.00 -8.07 14.41
N PRO A 363 12.18 -9.42 14.49
CA PRO A 363 11.07 -10.38 14.43
C PRO A 363 9.97 -10.17 15.47
N SER A 364 10.32 -9.71 16.68
CA SER A 364 9.35 -9.39 17.73
C SER A 364 8.42 -8.25 17.32
N ALA A 365 8.95 -7.15 16.80
CA ALA A 365 8.16 -6.02 16.32
C ALA A 365 7.23 -6.43 15.18
N GLN A 366 7.73 -7.26 14.27
CA GLN A 366 6.93 -7.75 13.17
C GLN A 366 5.80 -8.69 13.64
N TYR A 367 5.98 -9.51 14.70
CA TYR A 367 4.88 -10.24 15.37
C TYR A 367 3.83 -9.28 15.96
N GLN A 368 4.30 -8.26 16.65
CA GLN A 368 3.45 -7.29 17.35
C GLN A 368 2.60 -6.45 16.38
N VAL A 369 3.19 -5.96 15.29
CA VAL A 369 2.43 -5.27 14.24
C VAL A 369 1.38 -6.20 13.62
N GLU A 370 1.71 -7.47 13.39
CA GLU A 370 0.74 -8.43 12.86
C GLU A 370 -0.40 -8.71 13.83
N ILE A 371 -0.15 -8.76 15.14
CA ILE A 371 -1.19 -8.85 16.18
C ILE A 371 -2.17 -7.68 16.08
N LEU A 372 -1.67 -6.45 15.98
CA LEU A 372 -2.51 -5.26 15.83
C LEU A 372 -3.34 -5.31 14.54
N LYS A 373 -2.76 -5.79 13.44
CA LYS A 373 -3.49 -6.04 12.19
C LYS A 373 -4.60 -7.08 12.38
N GLN A 374 -4.35 -8.14 13.14
CA GLN A 374 -5.39 -9.14 13.42
C GLN A 374 -6.54 -8.57 14.25
N PHE A 375 -6.33 -7.55 15.10
CA PHE A 375 -7.46 -6.88 15.76
C PHE A 375 -8.41 -6.23 14.76
N ALA A 376 -7.89 -5.52 13.75
CA ALA A 376 -8.70 -4.97 12.68
C ALA A 376 -9.46 -6.08 11.91
N TRP A 377 -8.79 -7.20 11.62
CA TRP A 377 -9.44 -8.33 10.94
C TRP A 377 -10.55 -8.99 11.76
N PHE A 378 -10.31 -9.21 13.04
CA PHE A 378 -11.19 -9.94 13.94
C PHE A 378 -12.40 -9.10 14.36
N TYR A 379 -12.18 -7.85 14.79
CA TYR A 379 -13.23 -6.99 15.33
C TYR A 379 -13.97 -6.18 14.27
N VAL A 380 -13.30 -5.85 13.15
CA VAL A 380 -13.84 -4.92 12.15
C VAL A 380 -14.15 -5.63 10.84
N ILE A 381 -13.13 -6.08 10.11
CA ILE A 381 -13.28 -6.49 8.70
C ILE A 381 -14.21 -7.70 8.53
N LYS A 382 -14.20 -8.65 9.48
CA LYS A 382 -15.09 -9.82 9.47
C LYS A 382 -16.43 -9.58 10.17
N HIS A 383 -16.71 -8.34 10.59
CA HIS A 383 -17.99 -8.01 11.22
C HIS A 383 -19.13 -8.05 10.18
N PRO A 384 -20.25 -8.76 10.45
CA PRO A 384 -21.35 -8.93 9.49
C PRO A 384 -21.92 -7.64 8.90
N ALA A 385 -21.90 -6.54 9.67
CA ALA A 385 -22.38 -5.24 9.23
C ALA A 385 -21.58 -4.68 8.03
N LEU A 386 -20.29 -5.02 7.90
CA LEU A 386 -19.47 -4.59 6.75
C LEU A 386 -19.67 -5.47 5.51
N SER A 387 -20.02 -6.74 5.69
CA SER A 387 -20.17 -7.70 4.59
C SER A 387 -21.24 -7.28 3.57
N LEU A 388 -22.36 -6.69 4.02
CA LEU A 388 -23.41 -6.19 3.11
C LEU A 388 -22.94 -5.00 2.28
N THR A 389 -22.19 -4.08 2.89
CA THR A 389 -21.61 -2.92 2.19
C THR A 389 -20.58 -3.37 1.16
N GLN A 390 -19.72 -4.32 1.52
CA GLN A 390 -18.73 -4.91 0.63
C GLN A 390 -19.38 -5.56 -0.60
N GLU A 391 -20.49 -6.29 -0.42
CA GLU A 391 -21.24 -6.89 -1.53
C GLU A 391 -21.81 -5.82 -2.49
N GLY A 392 -22.33 -4.72 -1.97
CA GLY A 392 -22.75 -3.57 -2.79
C GLY A 392 -21.59 -2.97 -3.59
N GLN A 393 -20.43 -2.76 -2.95
CA GLN A 393 -19.22 -2.27 -3.59
C GLN A 393 -18.71 -3.20 -4.70
N LYS A 394 -18.77 -4.53 -4.48
CA LYS A 394 -18.42 -5.52 -5.52
C LYS A 394 -19.28 -5.35 -6.77
N ARG A 395 -20.59 -5.22 -6.59
CA ARG A 395 -21.55 -5.03 -7.71
C ARG A 395 -21.30 -3.75 -8.49
N ILE A 396 -20.92 -2.67 -7.80
CA ILE A 396 -20.58 -1.41 -8.45
C ILE A 396 -19.39 -1.59 -9.39
N ILE A 397 -18.29 -2.14 -8.89
CA ILE A 397 -17.07 -2.34 -9.69
C ILE A 397 -17.29 -3.33 -10.83
N ASP A 398 -18.03 -4.41 -10.57
CA ASP A 398 -18.38 -5.42 -11.57
C ASP A 398 -19.18 -4.83 -12.75
N ALA A 399 -20.19 -4.02 -12.44
CA ALA A 399 -21.01 -3.35 -13.44
C ALA A 399 -20.21 -2.31 -14.23
N LEU A 400 -19.39 -1.49 -13.54
CA LEU A 400 -18.53 -0.50 -14.18
C LEU A 400 -17.55 -1.17 -15.15
N PHE A 401 -16.82 -2.18 -14.69
CA PHE A 401 -15.85 -2.89 -15.52
C PHE A 401 -16.52 -3.46 -16.77
N SER A 402 -17.57 -4.26 -16.58
CA SER A 402 -18.26 -4.95 -17.68
C SER A 402 -18.82 -3.98 -18.71
N LYS A 403 -19.51 -2.92 -18.25
CA LYS A 403 -20.13 -1.94 -19.15
C LYS A 403 -19.11 -1.08 -19.90
N LEU A 404 -18.06 -0.63 -19.23
CA LEU A 404 -17.04 0.20 -19.87
C LEU A 404 -16.23 -0.59 -20.89
N VAL A 405 -15.91 -1.87 -20.63
CA VAL A 405 -15.24 -2.73 -21.62
C VAL A 405 -16.11 -2.91 -22.88
N THR A 406 -17.41 -3.18 -22.71
CA THR A 406 -18.35 -3.28 -23.85
C THR A 406 -18.45 -1.95 -24.62
N LEU A 407 -18.67 -0.83 -23.93
CA LEU A 407 -18.79 0.48 -24.58
C LEU A 407 -17.52 0.89 -25.32
N LEU A 408 -16.34 0.59 -24.77
CA LEU A 408 -15.06 0.89 -25.41
C LEU A 408 -14.88 0.11 -26.72
N GLY A 409 -15.46 -1.09 -26.84
CA GLY A 409 -15.47 -1.88 -28.06
C GLY A 409 -16.55 -1.47 -29.07
N ASP A 410 -17.78 -1.24 -28.61
CA ASP A 410 -18.94 -1.10 -29.49
C ASP A 410 -19.28 0.36 -29.82
N ALA A 411 -18.98 1.29 -28.90
CA ALA A 411 -19.44 2.67 -28.95
C ALA A 411 -18.46 3.62 -28.26
N ARG A 412 -17.21 3.65 -28.75
CA ARG A 412 -16.10 4.40 -28.14
C ARG A 412 -16.38 5.89 -27.91
N ASN A 413 -17.23 6.52 -28.71
CA ASN A 413 -17.66 7.90 -28.52
C ASN A 413 -18.61 8.12 -27.32
N GLN A 414 -19.06 7.05 -26.66
CA GLN A 414 -19.94 7.09 -25.49
C GLN A 414 -19.18 6.86 -24.18
N VAL A 415 -17.89 6.54 -24.22
CA VAL A 415 -17.06 6.47 -23.01
C VAL A 415 -16.48 7.85 -22.64
N PRO A 416 -16.13 8.08 -21.37
CA PRO A 416 -15.41 9.29 -20.97
C PRO A 416 -14.13 9.49 -21.80
N ALA A 417 -13.86 10.73 -22.22
CA ALA A 417 -12.70 11.06 -23.06
C ALA A 417 -11.38 10.53 -22.47
N HIS A 418 -11.18 10.67 -21.17
CA HIS A 418 -9.98 10.17 -20.50
C HIS A 418 -9.81 8.65 -20.61
N LEU A 419 -10.89 7.85 -20.57
CA LEU A 419 -10.80 6.41 -20.82
C LEU A 419 -10.42 6.13 -22.28
N SER A 420 -10.97 6.92 -23.21
CA SER A 420 -10.59 6.84 -24.62
C SER A 420 -9.10 7.12 -24.81
N ASP A 421 -8.56 8.16 -24.17
CA ASP A 421 -7.14 8.55 -24.25
C ASP A 421 -6.23 7.46 -23.67
N ILE A 422 -6.55 6.92 -22.49
CA ILE A 422 -5.80 5.82 -21.85
C ILE A 422 -5.72 4.62 -22.79
N TYR A 423 -6.83 4.27 -23.44
CA TYR A 423 -6.87 3.15 -24.38
C TYR A 423 -6.04 3.42 -25.64
N GLU A 424 -6.05 4.65 -26.16
CA GLU A 424 -5.28 5.07 -27.34
C GLU A 424 -3.78 5.05 -27.09
N GLN A 425 -3.36 5.40 -25.86
CA GLN A 425 -1.97 5.42 -25.43
C GLN A 425 -1.48 4.03 -24.97
N SER A 426 -2.38 3.07 -24.79
CA SER A 426 -2.02 1.70 -24.45
C SER A 426 -1.44 1.00 -25.68
N GLY A 427 -0.18 0.54 -25.59
CA GLY A 427 0.60 -0.01 -26.70
C GLY A 427 0.03 -1.26 -27.36
N GLU A 428 0.86 -1.93 -28.18
CA GLU A 428 0.46 -3.05 -29.04
C GLU A 428 0.31 -4.38 -28.26
N VAL A 429 -0.80 -4.52 -27.55
CA VAL A 429 -1.27 -5.80 -26.98
C VAL A 429 -2.58 -6.23 -27.63
N ARG A 430 -3.00 -7.49 -27.38
CA ARG A 430 -4.31 -8.02 -27.83
C ARG A 430 -5.42 -7.04 -27.43
N ASP A 431 -6.27 -6.67 -28.40
CA ASP A 431 -7.19 -5.53 -28.25
C ASP A 431 -8.17 -5.66 -27.08
N ASP A 432 -8.69 -6.86 -26.84
CA ASP A 432 -9.55 -7.17 -25.69
C ASP A 432 -8.83 -6.97 -24.34
N LEU A 433 -7.57 -7.42 -24.22
CA LEU A 433 -6.74 -7.18 -23.04
C LEU A 433 -6.41 -5.68 -22.89
N ARG A 434 -6.16 -4.99 -24.02
CA ARG A 434 -5.93 -3.55 -24.04
C ARG A 434 -7.13 -2.78 -23.48
N ARG A 435 -8.34 -3.11 -23.94
CA ARG A 435 -9.59 -2.53 -23.43
C ARG A 435 -9.78 -2.82 -21.94
N ALA A 436 -9.60 -4.07 -21.54
CA ALA A 436 -9.73 -4.49 -20.14
C ALA A 436 -8.76 -3.71 -19.22
N ARG A 437 -7.49 -3.58 -19.61
CA ARG A 437 -6.48 -2.84 -18.85
C ARG A 437 -6.80 -1.34 -18.80
N ALA A 438 -7.19 -0.73 -19.92
CA ALA A 438 -7.58 0.68 -19.95
C ALA A 438 -8.76 0.98 -19.02
N VAL A 439 -9.73 0.07 -18.94
CA VAL A 439 -10.86 0.17 -17.99
C VAL A 439 -10.39 0.02 -16.55
N CYS A 440 -9.47 -0.90 -16.23
CA CYS A 440 -8.84 -0.96 -14.90
C CYS A 440 -8.14 0.37 -14.55
N ASP A 441 -7.32 0.89 -15.47
CA ASP A 441 -6.58 2.15 -15.31
C ASP A 441 -7.55 3.31 -15.02
N TYR A 442 -8.65 3.41 -15.80
CA TYR A 442 -9.67 4.44 -15.61
C TYR A 442 -10.46 4.27 -14.31
N ILE A 443 -10.84 3.05 -13.91
CA ILE A 443 -11.50 2.81 -12.62
C ILE A 443 -10.57 3.22 -11.47
N CYS A 444 -9.27 2.93 -11.58
CA CYS A 444 -8.28 3.37 -10.59
C CYS A 444 -8.07 4.88 -10.59
N PHE A 445 -8.43 5.59 -11.66
CA PHE A 445 -8.39 7.05 -11.66
C PHE A 445 -9.52 7.68 -10.83
N LEU A 446 -10.62 6.96 -10.58
CA LEU A 446 -11.79 7.48 -9.88
C LEU A 446 -11.60 7.52 -8.35
N THR A 447 -12.20 8.53 -7.73
CA THR A 447 -12.56 8.50 -6.30
C THR A 447 -13.77 7.60 -6.06
N GLU A 448 -14.10 7.29 -4.80
CA GLU A 448 -15.31 6.51 -4.49
C GLU A 448 -16.60 7.20 -4.93
N ASP A 449 -16.71 8.51 -4.71
CA ASP A 449 -17.85 9.31 -5.14
C ASP A 449 -17.97 9.33 -6.67
N GLN A 450 -16.85 9.47 -7.39
CA GLN A 450 -16.86 9.43 -8.85
C GLN A 450 -17.23 8.05 -9.41
N ALA A 451 -16.80 6.97 -8.75
CA ALA A 451 -17.18 5.62 -9.11
C ALA A 451 -18.69 5.39 -8.90
N LEU A 452 -19.25 5.88 -7.79
CA LEU A 452 -20.69 5.86 -7.55
C LEU A 452 -21.45 6.68 -8.60
N ASP A 453 -21.06 7.93 -8.85
CA ASP A 453 -21.67 8.79 -9.87
C ASP A 453 -21.68 8.14 -11.25
N LEU A 454 -20.57 7.50 -11.63
CA LEU A 454 -20.47 6.81 -12.91
C LEU A 454 -21.34 5.56 -12.95
N TYR A 455 -21.42 4.81 -11.85
CA TYR A 455 -22.29 3.64 -11.74
C TYR A 455 -23.76 4.03 -11.91
N GLU A 456 -24.20 5.12 -11.25
CA GLU A 456 -25.57 5.63 -11.39
C GLU A 456 -25.88 5.99 -12.86
N LYS A 457 -24.94 6.64 -13.55
CA LYS A 457 -25.11 7.03 -14.97
C LYS A 457 -25.17 5.83 -15.92
N VAL A 458 -24.31 4.83 -15.71
CA VAL A 458 -24.18 3.68 -16.61
C VAL A 458 -25.29 2.65 -16.40
N THR A 459 -25.83 2.54 -15.18
CA THR A 459 -26.88 1.55 -14.85
C THR A 459 -28.28 2.14 -14.81
N GLY A 460 -28.42 3.46 -14.62
CA GLY A 460 -29.69 4.12 -14.36
C GLY A 460 -30.24 3.87 -12.94
N LEU A 461 -29.48 3.19 -12.08
CA LEU A 461 -29.86 2.92 -10.69
C LEU A 461 -29.22 3.96 -9.77
N SER A 462 -30.03 4.71 -9.02
CA SER A 462 -29.48 5.58 -7.97
C SER A 462 -29.25 4.78 -6.69
N VAL A 463 -28.07 4.97 -6.10
CA VAL A 463 -27.77 4.47 -4.75
C VAL A 463 -28.10 5.61 -3.80
N SER A 464 -29.07 5.40 -2.91
CA SER A 464 -29.47 6.44 -1.95
C SER A 464 -28.24 7.02 -1.24
N ARG A 465 -27.92 8.27 -1.56
CA ARG A 465 -26.95 9.06 -0.81
C ARG A 465 -27.63 9.38 0.50
N GLY A 466 -27.35 8.59 1.54
CA GLY A 466 -27.61 9.01 2.92
C GLY A 466 -26.81 10.29 3.19
N SER A 467 -27.38 11.44 2.80
CA SER A 467 -26.76 12.75 2.90
C SER A 467 -27.40 13.50 4.06
N ILE A 468 -26.54 13.94 4.98
CA ILE A 468 -26.86 14.85 6.10
C ILE A 468 -27.48 16.17 5.62
N PHE A 469 -27.33 16.53 4.34
CA PHE A 469 -27.87 17.76 3.76
C PHE A 469 -29.29 17.64 3.19
N GLY A 470 -29.84 16.42 3.08
CA GLY A 470 -31.22 16.21 2.64
C GLY A 470 -32.27 16.71 3.63
N ALA A 471 -31.89 16.93 4.90
CA ALA A 471 -32.80 17.39 5.94
C ALA A 471 -32.93 18.92 6.07
N TRP A 472 -32.10 19.71 5.36
CA TRP A 472 -32.08 21.18 5.49
C TRP A 472 -32.74 21.94 4.33
N PHE A 473 -33.08 21.27 3.23
CA PHE A 473 -33.72 21.88 2.06
C PHE A 473 -35.06 21.22 1.69
N GLY A 474 -35.82 20.77 2.69
CA GLY A 474 -37.25 20.46 2.55
C GLY A 474 -38.07 21.64 3.06
N LYS A 475 -38.81 22.30 2.15
CA LYS A 475 -39.85 23.29 2.48
C LYS A 475 -41.00 22.70 3.27
#